data_AF-A0A3A8QSY5-F1
#
_entry.id   AF-A0A3A8QSY5-F1
#
_cell.length_a   1.000
_cell.length_b   1.000
_cell.length_c   1.000
_cell.angle_alpha   90.00
_cell.angle_beta   90.00
_cell.angle_gamma   90.00
#
_symmetry.space_group_name_H-M   'P 1'
#
loop_
_entity.id
_entity.type
_entity.pdbx_description
1 polymer ?
#
loop_
_entity_poly.entity_id
_entity_poly.type
_entity_poly.pdbx_seq_one_letter_code
_entity_poly.pdbx_strand_id
1 'polypeptide(L)'
;MFRIPSVCLCLFASLAIAGESSKPARLTVAQKNGWAAYDAELKKKEDAVNKACGSSVKSSYDRSTYPAFDPLKDRTQSACQMAVGTLVEVCGTADGKAAVKESVTQTVCRLSTEGTKVSLDGSVLTIHIDPGNTSISGKRPEGAYSWKSAYEELL
;
A
#
# COMPACT_ATOMS: atom_id res chain seq x y z
N MET A 1 -55.52 37.36 26.59
CA MET A 1 -55.08 37.64 25.20
C MET A 1 -54.79 36.32 24.52
N PHE A 2 -55.53 36.02 23.47
CA PHE A 2 -55.35 34.85 22.61
C PHE A 2 -54.25 35.13 21.58
N ARG A 3 -53.35 34.17 21.32
CA ARG A 3 -53.06 33.61 19.98
C ARG A 3 -51.94 32.56 20.05
N ILE A 4 -52.23 31.44 19.39
CA ILE A 4 -51.43 30.22 19.23
C ILE A 4 -50.54 30.35 17.96
N PRO A 5 -49.71 29.35 17.59
CA PRO A 5 -48.29 29.51 17.27
C PRO A 5 -48.04 29.58 15.75
N SER A 6 -46.87 30.07 15.33
CA SER A 6 -46.44 29.95 13.93
C SER A 6 -45.17 29.13 13.87
N VAL A 7 -45.35 27.81 13.86
CA VAL A 7 -44.30 26.85 13.53
C VAL A 7 -44.05 26.96 12.02
N CYS A 8 -42.98 27.65 11.64
CA CYS A 8 -42.52 27.68 10.26
C CYS A 8 -41.85 26.34 9.97
N LEU A 9 -42.60 25.44 9.33
CA LEU A 9 -42.11 24.20 8.75
C LEU A 9 -41.14 24.56 7.60
N CYS A 10 -39.85 24.65 7.89
CA CYS A 10 -38.83 24.67 6.85
C CYS A 10 -38.68 23.25 6.28
N LEU A 11 -39.40 22.99 5.20
CA LEU A 11 -39.17 21.89 4.27
C LEU A 11 -37.74 22.02 3.72
N PHE A 12 -36.77 21.39 4.38
CA PHE A 12 -35.49 21.11 3.75
C PHE A 12 -35.74 20.02 2.71
N ALA A 13 -35.89 20.45 1.46
CA ALA A 13 -35.80 19.58 0.31
C ALA A 13 -34.42 18.92 0.33
N SER A 14 -34.38 17.66 0.79
CA SER A 14 -33.22 16.80 0.64
C SER A 14 -32.95 16.66 -0.85
N LEU A 15 -32.01 17.44 -1.38
CA LEU A 15 -31.33 17.10 -2.61
C LEU A 15 -30.59 15.80 -2.32
N ALA A 16 -31.23 14.69 -2.64
CA ALA A 16 -30.54 13.45 -2.91
C ALA A 16 -29.65 13.72 -4.13
N ILE A 17 -28.42 14.13 -3.87
CA ILE A 17 -27.34 13.99 -4.84
C ILE A 17 -27.26 12.48 -5.04
N ALA A 18 -27.91 11.99 -6.10
CA ALA A 18 -27.69 10.65 -6.58
C ALA A 18 -26.20 10.59 -6.89
N GLY A 19 -25.42 10.09 -5.94
CA GLY A 19 -24.01 9.83 -6.13
C GLY A 19 -23.93 8.95 -7.37
N GLU A 20 -23.38 9.49 -8.45
CA GLU A 20 -22.97 8.71 -9.59
C GLU A 20 -22.13 7.58 -9.03
N SER A 21 -22.74 6.40 -8.97
CA SER A 21 -22.10 5.16 -8.62
C SER A 21 -21.01 4.97 -9.66
N SER A 22 -19.81 5.43 -9.32
CA SER A 22 -18.58 5.23 -10.07
C SER A 22 -18.30 3.74 -10.04
N LYS A 23 -18.99 2.99 -10.91
CA LYS A 23 -18.70 1.58 -11.16
C LYS A 23 -17.21 1.52 -11.52
N PRO A 24 -16.42 0.66 -10.85
CA PRO A 24 -15.00 0.56 -11.14
C PRO A 24 -14.82 0.26 -12.63
N ALA A 25 -13.99 1.07 -13.30
CA ALA A 25 -13.73 0.92 -14.72
C ALA A 25 -13.29 -0.52 -15.03
N ARG A 26 -13.89 -1.14 -16.05
CA ARG A 26 -13.55 -2.52 -16.42
C ARG A 26 -12.11 -2.57 -16.90
N LEU A 27 -11.26 -3.36 -16.23
CA LEU A 27 -9.87 -3.55 -16.64
C LEU A 27 -9.76 -4.10 -18.06
N THR A 28 -8.81 -3.56 -18.83
CA THR A 28 -8.42 -4.08 -20.14
C THR A 28 -7.72 -5.43 -20.01
N VAL A 29 -7.59 -6.18 -21.12
CA VAL A 29 -6.84 -7.45 -21.13
C VAL A 29 -5.36 -7.21 -20.76
N ALA A 30 -4.76 -6.14 -21.27
CA ALA A 30 -3.38 -5.78 -20.93
C ALA A 30 -3.19 -5.55 -19.43
N GLN A 31 -4.13 -4.87 -18.78
CA GLN A 31 -4.10 -4.64 -17.33
C GLN A 31 -4.30 -5.94 -16.53
N LYS A 32 -5.18 -6.84 -16.98
CA LYS A 32 -5.34 -8.16 -16.33
C LYS A 32 -4.06 -8.99 -16.41
N ASN A 33 -3.44 -9.04 -17.58
CA ASN A 33 -2.19 -9.75 -17.80
C ASN A 33 -1.04 -9.10 -17.01
N GLY A 34 -1.00 -7.76 -16.96
CA GLY A 34 -0.04 -7.01 -16.16
C GLY A 34 -0.14 -7.36 -14.68
N TRP A 35 -1.35 -7.37 -14.11
CA TRP A 35 -1.55 -7.78 -12.72
C TRP A 35 -1.09 -9.21 -12.45
N ALA A 36 -1.42 -10.16 -13.32
CA ALA A 36 -0.99 -11.55 -13.16
C ALA A 36 0.55 -11.67 -13.16
N ALA A 37 1.23 -10.94 -14.04
CA ALA A 37 2.69 -10.89 -14.07
C ALA A 37 3.28 -10.26 -12.80
N TYR A 38 2.69 -9.15 -12.32
CA TYR A 38 3.14 -8.48 -11.10
C TYR A 38 2.90 -9.31 -9.84
N ASP A 39 1.79 -10.04 -9.76
CA ASP A 39 1.52 -10.98 -8.68
C ASP A 39 2.56 -12.11 -8.67
N ALA A 40 2.87 -12.66 -9.85
CA ALA A 40 3.85 -13.73 -9.99
C ALA A 40 5.26 -13.28 -9.57
N GLU A 41 5.69 -12.09 -9.99
CA GLU A 41 6.97 -11.53 -9.57
C GLU A 41 6.99 -11.19 -8.08
N LEU A 42 5.91 -10.61 -7.55
CA LEU A 42 5.78 -10.35 -6.12
C LEU A 42 5.86 -11.64 -5.30
N LYS A 43 5.22 -12.72 -5.77
CA LYS A 43 5.27 -14.03 -5.13
C LYS A 43 6.69 -14.60 -5.10
N LYS A 44 7.48 -14.43 -6.17
CA LYS A 44 8.91 -14.83 -6.16
C LYS A 44 9.70 -14.08 -5.09
N LYS A 45 9.44 -12.78 -4.89
CA LYS A 45 10.07 -11.97 -3.85
C LYS A 45 9.64 -12.43 -2.45
N GLU A 46 8.33 -12.66 -2.26
CA GLU A 46 7.79 -13.25 -1.03
C GLU A 46 8.47 -14.58 -0.68
N ASP A 47 8.60 -15.50 -1.65
CA ASP A 47 9.23 -16.79 -1.41
C ASP A 47 10.70 -16.67 -1.05
N ALA A 48 11.41 -15.73 -1.66
CA ALA A 48 12.80 -15.43 -1.30
C ALA A 48 12.91 -14.90 0.13
N VAL A 49 12.02 -14.00 0.54
CA VAL A 49 11.93 -13.49 1.93
C VAL A 49 11.64 -14.63 2.91
N ASN A 50 10.59 -15.41 2.66
CA ASN A 50 10.21 -16.52 3.54
C ASN A 50 11.33 -17.54 3.71
N LYS A 51 12.06 -17.84 2.62
CA LYS A 51 13.24 -18.70 2.67
C LYS A 51 14.39 -18.08 3.48
N ALA A 52 14.69 -16.79 3.28
CA ALA A 52 15.80 -16.12 3.96
C ALA A 52 15.54 -15.91 5.46
N CYS A 53 14.31 -15.55 5.81
CA CYS A 53 13.89 -15.17 7.15
C CYS A 53 13.35 -16.34 7.98
N GLY A 54 12.98 -17.46 7.35
CA GLY A 54 12.26 -18.54 8.03
C GLY A 54 10.86 -18.10 8.48
N SER A 55 10.22 -17.25 7.67
CA SER A 55 8.90 -16.63 7.91
C SER A 55 7.82 -17.20 7.00
N SER A 56 6.57 -16.75 7.19
CA SER A 56 5.40 -17.11 6.38
C SER A 56 4.64 -15.86 5.89
N VAL A 57 5.37 -14.82 5.53
CA VAL A 57 4.85 -13.54 5.04
C VAL A 57 4.01 -13.75 3.77
N LYS A 58 2.89 -13.02 3.68
CA LYS A 58 2.06 -12.90 2.47
C LYS A 58 2.16 -11.52 1.86
N SER A 59 2.32 -11.42 0.56
CA SER A 59 2.53 -10.15 -0.15
C SER A 59 1.41 -9.90 -1.14
N SER A 60 0.91 -8.66 -1.20
CA SER A 60 -0.19 -8.29 -2.10
C SER A 60 -0.11 -6.85 -2.57
N TYR A 61 -0.85 -6.51 -3.63
CA TYR A 61 -1.10 -5.13 -4.03
C TYR A 61 -2.50 -4.71 -3.59
N ASP A 62 -2.61 -3.54 -2.95
CA ASP A 62 -3.88 -2.86 -2.74
C ASP A 62 -4.34 -2.21 -4.05
N ARG A 63 -4.93 -3.03 -4.93
CA ARG A 63 -5.38 -2.62 -6.28
C ARG A 63 -6.39 -1.48 -6.25
N SER A 64 -7.10 -1.27 -5.14
CA SER A 64 -8.06 -0.16 -5.01
C SER A 64 -7.38 1.21 -5.09
N THR A 65 -6.08 1.26 -4.77
CA THR A 65 -5.27 2.47 -4.82
C THR A 65 -4.63 2.73 -6.17
N TYR A 66 -4.79 1.80 -7.13
CA TYR A 66 -4.31 1.93 -8.50
C TYR A 66 -5.51 2.11 -9.45
N PRO A 67 -6.15 3.31 -9.45
CA PRO A 67 -7.39 3.54 -10.21
C PRO A 67 -7.22 3.33 -11.71
N ALA A 68 -6.02 3.62 -12.22
CA ALA A 68 -5.56 3.25 -13.54
C ALA A 68 -4.06 2.98 -13.46
N PHE A 69 -3.60 1.96 -14.17
CA PHE A 69 -2.18 1.77 -14.43
C PHE A 69 -1.95 1.36 -15.88
N ASP A 70 -0.85 1.83 -16.45
CA ASP A 70 -0.29 1.44 -17.74
C ASP A 70 0.88 0.48 -17.47
N PRO A 71 0.71 -0.84 -17.73
CA PRO A 71 1.76 -1.83 -17.48
C PRO A 71 3.09 -1.56 -18.18
N LEU A 72 3.10 -0.72 -19.22
CA LEU A 72 4.30 -0.39 -20.00
C LEU A 72 5.03 0.85 -19.47
N LYS A 73 4.36 1.70 -18.69
CA LYS A 73 4.91 2.98 -18.21
C LYS A 73 5.05 3.04 -16.70
N ASP A 74 4.13 2.43 -15.97
CA ASP A 74 4.12 2.51 -14.53
C ASP A 74 5.20 1.62 -13.90
N ARG A 75 6.02 2.24 -13.07
CA ARG A 75 7.13 1.59 -12.36
C ARG A 75 6.79 1.27 -10.91
N THR A 76 5.60 1.63 -10.46
CA THR A 76 5.21 1.54 -9.04
C THR A 76 5.16 0.09 -8.55
N GLN A 77 4.71 -0.84 -9.39
CA GLN A 77 4.66 -2.25 -9.06
C GLN A 77 6.07 -2.85 -8.96
N SER A 78 6.97 -2.51 -9.90
CA SER A 78 8.38 -2.93 -9.83
C SER A 78 9.11 -2.33 -8.63
N ALA A 79 8.85 -1.06 -8.30
CA ALA A 79 9.40 -0.43 -7.09
C ALA A 79 8.97 -1.19 -5.83
N CYS A 80 7.69 -1.60 -5.74
CA CYS A 80 7.25 -2.41 -4.61
C CYS A 80 7.88 -3.81 -4.60
N GLN A 81 8.02 -4.48 -5.74
CA GLN A 81 8.68 -5.79 -5.82
C GLN A 81 10.13 -5.71 -5.31
N MET A 82 10.85 -4.63 -5.64
CA MET A 82 12.18 -4.38 -5.09
C MET A 82 12.12 -4.18 -3.58
N ALA A 83 11.20 -3.34 -3.10
CA ALA A 83 11.03 -3.08 -1.67
C ALA A 83 10.75 -4.37 -0.88
N VAL A 84 9.84 -5.24 -1.33
CA VAL A 84 9.60 -6.55 -0.70
C VAL A 84 10.85 -7.42 -0.74
N GLY A 85 11.54 -7.46 -1.90
CA GLY A 85 12.78 -8.21 -2.04
C GLY A 85 13.89 -7.78 -1.06
N THR A 86 13.97 -6.50 -0.71
CA THR A 86 14.98 -5.98 0.22
C THR A 86 14.81 -6.52 1.66
N LEU A 87 13.66 -7.08 2.04
CA LEU A 87 13.53 -7.78 3.32
C LEU A 87 14.50 -8.97 3.45
N VAL A 88 14.95 -9.57 2.33
CA VAL A 88 16.01 -10.59 2.34
C VAL A 88 17.31 -10.05 2.96
N GLU A 89 17.64 -8.78 2.71
CA GLU A 89 18.86 -8.16 3.22
C GLU A 89 18.76 -7.87 4.72
N VAL A 90 17.56 -7.50 5.20
CA VAL A 90 17.28 -7.36 6.65
C VAL A 90 17.51 -8.70 7.34
N CYS A 91 17.04 -9.79 6.72
CA CYS A 91 17.25 -11.16 7.21
C CYS A 91 18.69 -11.68 7.03
N GLY A 92 19.65 -10.82 6.70
CA GLY A 92 21.08 -11.18 6.68
C GLY A 92 21.67 -11.45 8.07
N THR A 93 21.02 -10.98 9.14
CA THR A 93 21.46 -11.17 10.54
C THR A 93 20.45 -11.98 11.35
N ALA A 94 20.86 -12.52 12.50
CA ALA A 94 19.95 -13.28 13.38
C ALA A 94 18.81 -12.39 13.91
N ASP A 95 19.13 -11.18 14.35
CA ASP A 95 18.15 -10.22 14.86
C ASP A 95 17.17 -9.77 13.78
N GLY A 96 17.66 -9.50 12.55
CA GLY A 96 16.79 -9.12 11.44
C GLY A 96 15.83 -10.24 11.03
N LYS A 97 16.26 -11.51 11.08
CA LYS A 97 15.38 -12.66 10.86
C LYS A 97 14.29 -12.75 11.94
N ALA A 98 14.67 -12.60 13.21
CA ALA A 98 13.72 -12.62 14.32
C ALA A 98 12.69 -11.50 14.19
N ALA A 99 13.16 -10.27 13.95
CA ALA A 99 12.31 -9.09 13.77
C ALA A 99 11.28 -9.27 12.64
N VAL A 100 11.71 -9.76 11.46
CA VAL A 100 10.76 -10.03 10.35
C VAL A 100 9.76 -11.13 10.74
N LYS A 101 10.22 -12.20 11.38
CA LYS A 101 9.36 -13.34 11.75
C LYS A 101 8.32 -13.00 12.81
N GLU A 102 8.68 -12.14 13.76
CA GLU A 102 7.82 -11.74 14.87
C GLU A 102 6.85 -10.63 14.45
N SER A 103 7.32 -9.66 13.68
CA SER A 103 6.58 -8.43 13.41
C SER A 103 5.80 -8.44 12.11
N VAL A 104 6.15 -9.28 11.12
CA VAL A 104 5.56 -9.21 9.77
C VAL A 104 4.86 -10.51 9.39
N THR A 105 3.54 -10.45 9.20
CA THR A 105 2.75 -11.53 8.61
C THR A 105 2.30 -11.21 7.19
N GLN A 106 2.21 -9.92 6.86
CA GLN A 106 1.77 -9.47 5.55
C GLN A 106 2.57 -8.25 5.08
N THR A 107 2.84 -8.18 3.78
CA THR A 107 3.24 -6.95 3.10
C THR A 107 2.15 -6.50 2.13
N VAL A 108 1.93 -5.18 2.05
CA VAL A 108 0.94 -4.58 1.15
C VAL A 108 1.58 -3.45 0.36
N CYS A 109 1.63 -3.60 -0.95
CA CYS A 109 2.01 -2.56 -1.89
C CYS A 109 0.83 -1.61 -2.12
N ARG A 110 1.04 -0.31 -1.88
CA ARG A 110 0.01 0.72 -2.06
C ARG A 110 0.53 1.88 -2.89
N LEU A 111 -0.31 2.44 -3.76
CA LEU A 111 -0.04 3.75 -4.35
C LEU A 111 -0.26 4.83 -3.29
N SER A 112 0.66 5.78 -3.21
CA SER A 112 0.66 6.89 -2.26
C SER A 112 0.74 8.22 -2.99
N THR A 113 0.19 9.26 -2.36
CA THR A 113 0.38 10.67 -2.72
C THR A 113 1.06 11.45 -1.59
N GLU A 114 1.48 10.75 -0.54
CA GLU A 114 2.11 11.30 0.66
C GLU A 114 3.59 10.90 0.74
N GLY A 115 4.22 10.62 -0.41
CA GLY A 115 5.60 10.16 -0.49
C GLY A 115 5.79 8.65 -0.42
N THR A 116 7.01 8.23 -0.77
CA THR A 116 7.48 6.85 -0.73
C THR A 116 8.00 6.53 0.68
N LYS A 117 7.39 5.55 1.36
CA LYS A 117 7.70 5.21 2.77
C LYS A 117 7.28 3.78 3.10
N VAL A 118 7.68 3.32 4.29
CA VAL A 118 7.21 2.07 4.89
C VAL A 118 6.49 2.38 6.19
N SER A 119 5.44 1.63 6.49
CA SER A 119 4.74 1.70 7.78
C SER A 119 4.34 0.31 8.24
N LEU A 120 4.42 0.05 9.54
CA LEU A 120 3.95 -1.19 10.15
C LEU A 120 2.74 -0.86 11.02
N ASP A 121 1.60 -1.48 10.73
CA ASP A 121 0.41 -1.43 11.56
C ASP A 121 0.00 -2.86 11.93
N GLY A 122 0.01 -3.16 13.23
CA GLY A 122 -0.02 -4.53 13.72
C GLY A 122 1.10 -5.36 13.08
N SER A 123 0.73 -6.40 12.33
CA SER A 123 1.67 -7.25 11.57
C SER A 123 1.66 -7.02 10.05
N VAL A 124 1.07 -5.91 9.61
CA VAL A 124 0.95 -5.56 8.19
C VAL A 124 1.94 -4.45 7.84
N LEU A 125 2.98 -4.83 7.11
CA LEU A 125 3.97 -3.90 6.57
C LEU A 125 3.48 -3.30 5.25
N THR A 126 3.06 -2.04 5.29
CA THR A 126 2.61 -1.32 4.09
C THR A 126 3.77 -0.60 3.44
N ILE A 127 3.96 -0.84 2.15
CA ILE A 127 4.94 -0.21 1.29
C ILE A 127 4.19 0.82 0.44
N HIS A 128 4.39 2.08 0.77
CA HIS A 128 3.78 3.22 0.10
C HIS A 128 4.71 3.66 -1.03
N ILE A 129 4.19 3.65 -2.26
CA ILE A 129 4.94 4.09 -3.44
C ILE A 129 4.28 5.34 -4.00
N ASP A 130 5.02 6.45 -3.97
CA ASP A 130 4.62 7.70 -4.61
C ASP A 130 5.44 7.88 -5.91
N PRO A 131 4.81 7.79 -7.09
CA PRO A 131 5.52 7.95 -8.36
C PRO A 131 6.05 9.38 -8.57
N GLY A 132 5.47 10.38 -7.89
CA GLY A 132 5.91 11.77 -7.92
C GLY A 132 7.01 12.10 -6.90
N ASN A 133 7.15 11.30 -5.85
CA ASN A 133 8.19 11.45 -4.84
C ASN A 133 8.82 10.09 -4.49
N THR A 134 9.91 9.77 -5.18
CA THR A 134 10.60 8.47 -5.09
C THR A 134 11.60 8.38 -3.93
N SER A 135 11.88 9.49 -3.25
CA SER A 135 12.73 9.49 -2.06
C SER A 135 12.05 8.72 -0.93
N ILE A 136 12.76 7.72 -0.41
CA ILE A 136 12.25 6.90 0.70
C ILE A 136 12.41 7.70 2.00
N SER A 137 11.36 7.74 2.81
CA SER A 137 11.38 8.29 4.17
C SER A 137 11.31 7.16 5.21
N GLY A 138 12.10 7.28 6.29
CA GLY A 138 12.00 6.41 7.47
C GLY A 138 11.11 6.99 8.57
N LYS A 139 11.25 6.53 9.82
CA LYS A 139 10.49 7.11 10.96
C LYS A 139 10.94 8.54 11.26
N ARG A 140 12.19 8.89 10.93
CA ARG A 140 12.68 10.27 11.00
C ARG A 140 12.58 10.94 9.64
N PRO A 141 12.11 12.20 9.57
CA PRO A 141 11.93 12.93 8.31
C PRO A 141 13.26 13.39 7.70
N GLU A 142 14.37 13.30 8.45
CA GLU A 142 15.70 13.73 8.01
C GLU A 142 16.56 12.51 7.63
N GLY A 143 17.04 12.47 6.38
CA GLY A 143 18.00 11.46 5.92
C GLY A 143 17.74 10.92 4.52
N ALA A 144 18.77 10.31 3.92
CA ALA A 144 18.64 9.53 2.70
C ALA A 144 18.41 8.07 3.08
N TYR A 145 17.18 7.59 2.96
CA TYR A 145 16.86 6.21 3.29
C TYR A 145 16.99 5.29 2.07
N SER A 146 17.53 4.11 2.33
CA SER A 146 17.29 2.91 1.51
C SER A 146 16.08 2.16 2.07
N TRP A 147 15.50 1.24 1.28
CA TRP A 147 14.46 0.33 1.78
C TRP A 147 14.94 -0.44 3.02
N LYS A 148 16.18 -0.93 3.00
CA LYS A 148 16.77 -1.68 4.11
C LYS A 148 16.80 -0.87 5.40
N SER A 149 17.39 0.33 5.35
CA SER A 149 17.47 1.21 6.54
C SER A 149 16.09 1.63 7.05
N ALA A 150 15.10 1.78 6.15
CA ALA A 150 13.74 2.10 6.54
C ALA A 150 13.06 0.92 7.26
N TYR A 151 13.33 -0.33 6.84
CA TYR A 151 12.87 -1.52 7.54
C TYR A 151 13.57 -1.74 8.88
N GLU A 152 14.89 -1.55 8.95
CA GLU A 152 15.68 -1.70 10.18
C GLU A 152 15.29 -0.67 11.26
N GLU A 153 14.77 0.49 10.87
CA GLU A 153 14.22 1.45 11.82
C GLU A 153 12.81 1.04 12.31
N LEU A 154 12.10 0.25 11.51
CA LEU A 154 10.69 -0.09 11.72
C LEU A 154 10.48 -1.37 12.53
N LEU A 155 11.24 -2.41 12.21
CA LEU A 155 11.17 -3.78 12.75
C LEU A 155 12.07 -3.96 13.97
#